data_AF-A0A382J937-F1
#
_entry.id   AF-A0A382J937-F1
#
_cell.length_a   1.000
_cell.length_b   1.000
_cell.length_c   1.000
_cell.angle_alpha   90.00
_cell.angle_beta   90.00
_cell.angle_gamma   90.00
#
_symmetry.space_group_name_H-M   'P 1'
#
loop_
_entity.id
_entity.type
_entity.pdbx_description
1 polymer ?
#
loop_
_entity_poly.entity_id
_entity_poly.type
_entity_poly.pdbx_seq_one_letter_code
_entity_poly.pdbx_strand_id
1 'polypeptide(L)'
;MRKVRPYKGKYKIKNPKKYVGNKKNVIYRSLWERKFMLYCDKTDAILEWSSEELAIPYMSPVDNKMHRYYPDFYIKMIDIRGNIREKIIEIKPKFQTREPKNTHSSVYNRWLINDAKWRSAMKHCHAHKQEFRVLTEDHLF
;
A
#
# COMPACT_ATOMS: atom_id res chain seq x y z
N MET A 1 -22.53 -20.72 -1.00
CA MET A 1 -21.19 -20.23 -0.60
C MET A 1 -21.36 -19.01 0.31
N ARG A 2 -20.93 -19.06 1.58
CA ARG A 2 -20.96 -17.90 2.49
C ARG A 2 -20.01 -16.83 1.93
N LYS A 3 -20.54 -15.64 1.57
CA LYS A 3 -19.73 -14.45 1.27
C LYS A 3 -18.94 -14.07 2.51
N VAL A 4 -17.68 -14.50 2.61
CA VAL A 4 -16.75 -13.98 3.62
C VAL A 4 -16.52 -12.52 3.27
N ARG A 5 -17.09 -11.60 4.05
CA ARG A 5 -16.78 -10.18 3.92
C ARG A 5 -15.30 -10.01 4.30
N PRO A 6 -14.45 -9.37 3.49
CA PRO A 6 -13.11 -9.02 3.92
C PRO A 6 -13.23 -8.20 5.21
N TYR A 7 -12.49 -8.61 6.24
CA TYR A 7 -12.50 -7.92 7.52
C TYR A 7 -11.91 -6.52 7.31
N LYS A 8 -12.75 -5.51 7.49
CA LYS A 8 -12.37 -4.10 7.56
C LYS A 8 -12.72 -3.55 8.94
N GLY A 9 -11.97 -2.57 9.41
CA GLY A 9 -12.22 -1.97 10.71
C GLY A 9 -11.30 -0.81 11.03
N LYS A 10 -11.50 -0.22 12.22
CA LYS A 10 -10.60 0.80 12.77
C LYS A 10 -9.39 0.13 13.42
N TYR A 11 -8.21 0.70 13.20
CA TYR A 11 -6.99 0.32 13.88
C TYR A 11 -6.67 1.33 14.98
N LYS A 12 -6.51 0.84 16.22
CA LYS A 12 -6.00 1.65 17.33
C LYS A 12 -4.48 1.57 17.30
N ILE A 13 -3.83 2.67 16.88
CA ILE A 13 -2.36 2.79 16.89
C ILE A 13 -1.85 2.50 18.30
N LYS A 14 -0.89 1.57 18.41
CA LYS A 14 -0.29 1.16 19.68
C LYS A 14 0.93 2.01 20.02
N ASN A 15 1.67 2.49 19.02
CA ASN A 15 2.80 3.39 19.21
C ASN A 15 2.59 4.71 18.47
N PRO A 16 1.87 5.68 19.07
CA PRO A 16 1.59 6.96 18.43
C PRO A 16 2.84 7.77 18.05
N LYS A 17 4.00 7.50 18.67
CA LYS A 17 5.25 8.20 18.34
C LYS A 17 5.79 7.80 16.95
N LYS A 18 5.50 6.58 16.51
CA LYS A 18 5.89 6.08 15.18
C LYS A 18 4.90 6.47 14.08
N TYR A 19 3.64 6.77 14.42
CA TYR A 19 2.64 7.11 13.40
C TYR A 19 2.75 8.57 12.98
N VAL A 20 2.90 8.80 11.67
CA VAL A 20 2.92 10.12 11.04
C VAL A 20 1.59 10.36 10.33
N GLY A 21 1.02 11.56 10.47
CA GLY A 21 -0.28 11.92 9.90
C GLY A 21 -1.45 11.88 10.90
N ASN A 22 -2.67 11.69 10.41
CA ASN A 22 -3.90 11.79 11.19
C ASN A 22 -4.24 10.47 11.90
N LYS A 23 -4.02 10.46 13.21
CA LYS A 23 -4.22 9.30 14.08
C LYS A 23 -5.69 8.99 14.38
N LYS A 24 -6.63 9.92 14.11
CA LYS A 24 -8.01 9.84 14.59
C LYS A 24 -8.84 8.77 13.89
N ASN A 25 -8.48 8.36 12.66
CA ASN A 25 -9.29 7.44 11.84
C ASN A 25 -8.45 6.48 10.99
N VAL A 26 -7.43 5.84 11.57
CA VAL A 26 -6.69 4.79 10.87
C VAL A 26 -7.59 3.57 10.66
N ILE A 27 -7.75 3.12 9.41
CA ILE A 27 -8.59 1.98 9.04
C ILE A 27 -7.78 0.94 8.30
N TYR A 28 -8.10 -0.33 8.50
CA TYR A 28 -7.66 -1.41 7.64
C TYR A 28 -8.85 -1.91 6.82
N ARG A 29 -8.60 -2.24 5.56
CA ARG A 29 -9.55 -2.83 4.60
C ARG A 29 -9.38 -4.33 4.45
N SER A 30 -8.32 -4.89 5.03
CA SER A 30 -8.05 -6.32 5.08
C SER A 30 -7.34 -6.74 6.38
N LEU A 31 -7.40 -8.03 6.71
CA LEU A 31 -6.61 -8.57 7.83
C LEU A 31 -5.10 -8.47 7.59
N TRP A 32 -4.68 -8.47 6.33
CA TRP A 32 -3.30 -8.32 5.91
C TRP A 32 -2.77 -6.92 6.24
N GLU A 33 -3.53 -5.89 5.92
CA GLU A 33 -3.25 -4.52 6.37
C GLU A 33 -3.23 -4.43 7.89
N ARG A 34 -4.20 -5.03 8.59
CA ARG A 34 -4.18 -5.04 10.07
C ARG A 34 -2.91 -5.71 10.63
N LYS A 35 -2.47 -6.82 10.03
CA LYS A 35 -1.23 -7.52 10.43
C LYS A 35 -0.02 -6.63 10.17
N PHE A 36 0.02 -5.95 9.02
CA PHE A 36 1.09 -5.01 8.67
C PHE A 36 1.15 -3.80 9.61
N MET A 37 0.00 -3.19 9.94
CA MET A 37 -0.07 -2.11 10.94
C MET A 37 0.48 -2.54 12.30
N LEU A 38 0.14 -3.75 12.74
CA LEU A 38 0.67 -4.32 13.98
C LEU A 38 2.18 -4.53 13.92
N TYR A 39 2.70 -4.98 12.78
CA TYR A 39 4.13 -5.09 12.52
C TYR A 39 4.82 -3.72 12.62
N CYS A 40 4.27 -2.68 11.98
CA CYS A 40 4.82 -1.33 12.02
C CYS A 40 4.87 -0.75 13.45
N ASP A 41 3.82 -0.98 14.25
CA ASP A 41 3.81 -0.54 15.65
C ASP A 41 4.86 -1.26 16.51
N LYS A 42 5.00 -2.58 16.35
CA LYS A 42 5.79 -3.44 17.25
C LYS A 42 7.27 -3.53 16.88
N THR A 43 7.64 -3.26 15.65
CA THR A 43 9.01 -3.51 15.17
C THR A 43 9.88 -2.29 15.44
N ASP A 44 10.95 -2.45 16.23
CA ASP A 44 11.83 -1.34 16.60
C ASP A 44 12.57 -0.72 15.42
N ALA A 45 12.91 -1.54 14.42
CA ALA A 45 13.50 -1.05 13.17
C ALA A 45 12.57 -0.14 12.36
N ILE A 46 11.25 -0.12 12.62
CA ILE A 46 10.31 0.82 12.01
C ILE A 46 10.31 2.10 12.85
N LEU A 47 10.80 3.18 12.24
CA LEU A 47 10.92 4.50 12.86
C LEU A 47 9.64 5.30 12.69
N GLU A 48 9.11 5.34 11.46
CA GLU A 48 7.90 6.07 11.11
C GLU A 48 7.03 5.22 10.19
N TRP A 49 5.71 5.37 10.31
CA TRP A 49 4.77 4.81 9.34
C TRP A 49 3.49 5.64 9.26
N SER A 50 2.82 5.56 8.13
CA SER A 50 1.48 6.13 7.93
C SER A 50 0.66 5.21 7.03
N SER A 51 -0.67 5.38 7.03
CA SER A 51 -1.56 4.64 6.15
C SER A 51 -2.45 5.60 5.37
N GLU A 52 -2.42 5.49 4.04
CA GLU A 52 -3.25 6.28 3.10
C GLU A 52 -3.10 7.81 3.15
N GLU A 53 -2.04 8.34 3.74
CA GLU A 53 -1.83 9.80 3.84
C GLU A 53 -1.23 10.41 2.56
N LEU A 54 -0.54 9.61 1.74
CA LEU A 54 0.17 10.07 0.55
C LEU A 54 -0.72 10.03 -0.69
N ALA A 55 -0.92 11.17 -1.35
CA ALA A 55 -1.62 11.27 -2.62
C ALA A 55 -0.64 11.37 -3.80
N ILE A 56 -0.62 10.36 -4.66
CA ILE A 56 0.22 10.32 -5.87
C ILE A 56 -0.66 10.54 -7.10
N PRO A 57 -0.42 11.57 -7.92
CA PRO A 57 -1.18 11.78 -9.14
C PRO A 57 -0.87 10.72 -10.20
N TYR A 58 -1.88 10.25 -10.93
CA TYR A 58 -1.72 9.37 -12.09
C TYR A 58 -2.76 9.68 -13.17
N MET A 59 -2.38 9.47 -14.43
CA MET A 59 -3.33 9.53 -15.55
C MET A 59 -3.99 8.16 -15.68
N SER A 60 -5.32 8.10 -15.57
CA SER A 60 -6.05 6.85 -15.75
C SER A 60 -6.15 6.51 -17.24
N PRO A 61 -5.74 5.31 -17.67
CA PRO A 61 -5.77 4.91 -19.08
C PRO A 61 -7.18 4.60 -19.60
N VAL A 62 -8.18 4.54 -18.71
CA VAL A 62 -9.56 4.18 -19.06
C VAL A 62 -10.37 5.42 -19.46
N ASP A 63 -10.11 6.57 -18.84
CA ASP A 63 -10.85 7.81 -19.05
C ASP A 63 -9.95 9.00 -19.44
N ASN A 64 -8.63 8.81 -19.51
CA ASN A 64 -7.62 9.83 -19.82
C ASN A 64 -7.72 11.08 -18.93
N LYS A 65 -8.08 10.89 -17.64
CA LYS A 65 -8.15 11.97 -16.65
C LYS A 65 -7.10 11.78 -15.56
N MET A 66 -6.73 12.89 -14.92
CA MET A 66 -5.86 12.88 -13.74
C MET A 66 -6.65 12.45 -12.50
N HIS A 67 -6.14 11.44 -11.80
CA HIS A 67 -6.68 10.90 -10.56
C HIS A 67 -5.62 10.87 -9.47
N ARG A 68 -6.04 10.55 -8.24
CA ARG A 68 -5.15 10.36 -7.09
C ARG A 68 -5.10 8.89 -6.68
N TYR A 69 -3.89 8.40 -6.49
CA TYR A 69 -3.60 7.11 -5.88
C TYR A 69 -3.17 7.34 -4.44
N TYR A 70 -3.79 6.61 -3.52
CA TYR A 70 -3.41 6.55 -2.12
C TYR A 70 -2.86 5.15 -1.85
N PRO A 71 -1.53 4.95 -1.84
CA PRO A 71 -0.93 3.68 -1.46
C PRO A 71 -1.29 3.31 -0.01
N ASP A 72 -1.29 2.02 0.29
CA ASP A 72 -1.74 1.54 1.61
C ASP A 72 -0.88 2.08 2.75
N PHE A 73 0.46 2.11 2.58
CA PHE A 73 1.38 2.58 3.62
C PHE A 73 2.60 3.33 3.09
N TYR A 74 3.12 4.22 3.95
CA TYR A 74 4.50 4.66 3.94
C TYR A 74 5.20 4.11 5.19
N ILE A 75 6.47 3.73 5.06
CA ILE A 75 7.34 3.37 6.19
C ILE A 75 8.72 4.01 6.05
N LYS A 76 9.31 4.37 7.19
CA LYS A 76 10.73 4.69 7.35
C LYS A 76 11.33 3.70 8.33
N MET A 77 12.41 3.04 7.93
CA MET A 77 12.98 1.93 8.68
C MET A 77 14.49 1.90 8.63
N ILE A 78 15.09 1.20 9.59
CA ILE A 78 16.52 0.83 9.57
C ILE A 78 16.63 -0.57 8.95
N ASP A 79 17.46 -0.70 7.90
CA ASP A 79 17.75 -2.00 7.30
C ASP A 79 18.79 -2.80 8.11
N ILE A 80 19.01 -4.07 7.75
CA ILE A 80 19.95 -4.96 8.46
C ILE A 80 21.40 -4.45 8.44
N ARG A 81 21.73 -3.50 7.56
CA ARG A 81 23.06 -2.88 7.47
C ARG A 81 23.12 -1.54 8.22
N GLY A 82 22.07 -1.17 8.94
CA GLY A 82 21.98 0.08 9.70
C GLY A 82 21.57 1.30 8.88
N ASN A 83 21.21 1.16 7.60
CA ASN A 83 20.85 2.31 6.76
C ASN A 83 19.38 2.66 6.91
N ILE A 84 19.07 3.97 6.86
CA ILE A 84 17.68 4.43 6.78
C ILE A 84 17.15 4.16 5.36
N ARG A 85 15.99 3.51 5.30
CA ARG A 85 15.24 3.22 4.07
C ARG A 85 13.82 3.71 4.23
N GLU A 86 13.32 4.33 3.17
CA GLU A 86 11.94 4.76 3.07
C GLU A 86 11.23 3.98 1.97
N LYS A 87 10.02 3.50 2.26
CA LYS A 87 9.26 2.68 1.33
C LYS A 87 7.80 3.10 1.28
N ILE A 88 7.23 3.00 0.08
CA ILE A 88 5.80 3.05 -0.15
C ILE A 88 5.34 1.62 -0.43
N ILE A 89 4.34 1.17 0.30
CA ILE A 89 3.87 -0.21 0.31
C ILE A 89 2.42 -0.27 -0.18
N GLU A 90 2.17 -1.22 -1.08
CA GLU A 90 0.83 -1.67 -1.48
C GLU A 90 0.65 -3.13 -1.01
N ILE A 91 -0.47 -3.45 -0.39
CA ILE A 91 -0.84 -4.83 -0.03
C ILE A 91 -1.87 -5.35 -1.04
N LYS A 92 -1.51 -6.43 -1.73
CA LYS A 92 -2.36 -6.97 -2.79
C LYS A 92 -2.24 -8.49 -2.90
N PRO A 93 -3.34 -9.23 -3.13
CA PRO A 93 -3.25 -10.64 -3.49
C PRO A 93 -2.43 -10.82 -4.77
N LYS A 94 -1.53 -11.80 -4.78
CA LYS A 94 -0.60 -12.06 -5.90
C LYS A 94 -1.32 -12.25 -7.24
N PHE A 95 -2.49 -12.88 -7.24
CA PHE A 95 -3.25 -13.07 -8.48
C PHE A 95 -3.71 -11.75 -9.12
N GLN A 96 -3.82 -10.66 -8.35
CA GLN A 96 -4.20 -9.32 -8.85
C GLN A 96 -2.99 -8.51 -9.35
N THR A 97 -1.77 -8.99 -9.14
CA THR A 97 -0.55 -8.35 -9.67
C THR A 97 -0.25 -8.78 -11.10
N ARG A 98 -0.96 -9.79 -11.62
CA ARG A 98 -0.77 -10.37 -12.94
C ARG A 98 -1.81 -9.84 -13.92
N GLU A 99 -1.40 -9.68 -15.16
CA GLU A 99 -2.27 -9.30 -16.25
C GLU A 99 -3.38 -10.35 -16.45
N PRO A 100 -4.66 -9.96 -16.50
CA PRO A 100 -5.75 -10.87 -16.80
C PRO A 100 -5.66 -11.40 -18.23
N LYS A 101 -6.00 -12.68 -18.44
CA LYS A 101 -6.01 -13.28 -19.79
C LYS A 101 -7.03 -12.67 -20.75
N ASN A 102 -8.16 -12.17 -20.23
CA ASN A 102 -9.23 -11.60 -21.05
C ASN A 102 -9.17 -10.06 -21.01
N THR A 103 -8.76 -9.47 -22.13
CA THR A 103 -8.56 -8.04 -22.33
C THR A 103 -9.86 -7.25 -22.50
N HIS A 104 -10.98 -7.89 -22.79
CA HIS A 104 -12.30 -7.25 -22.97
C HIS A 104 -13.16 -7.27 -21.70
N SER A 105 -12.53 -7.40 -20.54
CA SER A 105 -13.22 -7.53 -19.25
C SER A 105 -13.08 -6.29 -18.36
N SER A 106 -14.04 -6.07 -17.47
CA SER A 106 -13.92 -5.04 -16.42
C SER A 106 -12.73 -5.29 -15.47
N VAL A 107 -12.27 -6.55 -15.39
CA VAL A 107 -11.06 -6.95 -14.64
C VAL A 107 -9.80 -6.40 -15.32
N TYR A 108 -9.74 -6.43 -16.66
CA TYR A 108 -8.64 -5.84 -17.43
C TYR A 108 -8.54 -4.33 -17.22
N ASN A 109 -9.67 -3.59 -17.28
CA ASN A 109 -9.68 -2.16 -16.97
C ASN A 109 -9.18 -1.85 -15.56
N ARG A 110 -9.56 -2.67 -14.57
CA ARG A 110 -9.05 -2.52 -13.19
C ARG A 110 -7.55 -2.78 -13.10
N TRP A 111 -7.05 -3.77 -13.84
CA TRP A 111 -5.62 -4.05 -13.93
C TRP A 111 -4.86 -2.88 -14.57
N LEU A 112 -5.33 -2.34 -15.70
CA LEU A 112 -4.74 -1.16 -16.34
C LEU A 112 -4.65 0.05 -15.42
N ILE A 113 -5.72 0.32 -14.65
CA ILE A 113 -5.72 1.39 -13.65
C ILE A 113 -4.67 1.13 -12.57
N ASN A 114 -4.58 -0.10 -12.04
CA ASN A 114 -3.58 -0.43 -11.02
C ASN A 114 -2.14 -0.34 -11.56
N ASP A 115 -1.90 -0.79 -12.79
CA ASP A 115 -0.59 -0.66 -13.44
C ASP A 115 -0.20 0.82 -13.57
N ALA A 116 -1.11 1.67 -14.04
CA ALA A 116 -0.87 3.12 -14.11
C ALA A 116 -0.57 3.74 -12.74
N LYS A 117 -1.31 3.36 -11.69
CA LYS A 117 -1.06 3.80 -10.31
C LYS A 117 0.34 3.39 -9.84
N TRP A 118 0.72 2.14 -10.05
CA TRP A 118 2.02 1.61 -9.62
C TRP A 118 3.18 2.23 -10.39
N ARG A 119 3.03 2.47 -11.69
CA ARG A 119 4.02 3.23 -12.48
C ARG A 119 4.22 4.63 -11.95
N SER A 120 3.14 5.35 -11.65
CA SER A 120 3.22 6.66 -10.99
C SER A 120 3.91 6.58 -9.64
N ALA A 121 3.59 5.57 -8.82
CA ALA A 121 4.22 5.39 -7.51
C ALA A 121 5.70 5.05 -7.59
N MET A 122 6.13 4.21 -8.54
CA MET A 122 7.54 3.93 -8.80
C MET A 122 8.29 5.20 -9.22
N LYS A 123 7.70 6.02 -10.10
CA LYS A 123 8.28 7.31 -10.51
C LYS A 123 8.39 8.28 -9.32
N HIS A 124 7.35 8.36 -8.50
CA HIS A 124 7.35 9.16 -7.27
C HIS A 124 8.46 8.70 -6.33
N CYS A 125 8.54 7.39 -6.05
CA CYS A 125 9.57 6.82 -5.18
C CYS A 125 10.98 7.15 -5.67
N HIS A 126 11.23 6.96 -6.97
CA HIS A 126 12.52 7.27 -7.57
C HIS A 126 12.93 8.74 -7.37
N ALA A 127 12.01 9.68 -7.59
CA ALA A 127 12.26 11.10 -7.37
C ALA A 127 12.57 11.47 -5.91
N HIS A 128 12.06 10.68 -4.95
CA HIS A 128 12.25 10.91 -3.51
C HIS A 128 13.29 9.99 -2.88
N LYS A 129 14.03 9.19 -3.67
CA LYS A 129 14.99 8.17 -3.19
C LYS A 129 14.34 7.13 -2.26
N GLN A 130 13.08 6.81 -2.50
CA GLN A 130 12.29 5.81 -1.80
C GLN A 130 12.13 4.54 -2.65
N GLU A 131 11.57 3.49 -2.07
CA GLU A 131 11.29 2.22 -2.74
C GLU A 131 9.79 1.91 -2.78
N PHE A 132 9.25 1.61 -3.96
CA PHE A 132 7.88 1.08 -4.07
C PHE A 132 7.90 -0.45 -3.95
N ARG A 133 7.05 -1.02 -3.08
CA ARG A 133 6.91 -2.47 -2.92
C ARG A 133 5.46 -2.90 -2.86
N VAL A 134 5.16 -3.99 -3.57
CA VAL A 134 3.89 -4.70 -3.45
C VAL A 134 4.11 -5.92 -2.55
N LEU A 135 3.41 -6.00 -1.43
CA LEU A 135 3.40 -7.14 -0.54
C LEU A 135 2.17 -8.00 -0.82
N THR A 136 2.41 -9.30 -0.91
CA THR A 136 1.42 -10.34 -1.20
C THR A 136 1.33 -11.34 -0.05
N GLU A 137 0.51 -12.38 -0.22
CA GLU A 137 0.51 -13.56 0.64
C GLU A 137 1.87 -14.26 0.77
N ASP A 138 2.86 -13.98 -0.09
CA ASP A 138 4.21 -14.56 0.06
C ASP A 138 5.04 -13.85 1.14
N HIS A 139 4.61 -12.67 1.59
CA HIS A 139 5.40 -11.77 2.44
C HIS A 139 4.79 -11.55 3.83
N LEU A 140 3.49 -11.83 3.96
CA LEU A 140 2.71 -11.50 5.16
C LEU A 140 2.46 -12.72 6.05
N PHE A 141 3.11 -13.85 5.79
CA PHE A 141 2.94 -15.11 6.53
C PHE A 141 4.25 -15.56 7.14
#